data_AF-A0A158EJA8-F1
#
_entry.id   AF-A0A158EJA8-F1
#
_cell.length_a   1.000
_cell.length_b   1.000
_cell.length_c   1.000
_cell.angle_alpha   90.00
_cell.angle_beta   90.00
_cell.angle_gamma   90.00
#
_symmetry.space_group_name_H-M   'P 1'
#
loop_
_entity.id
_entity.type
_entity.pdbx_description
1 polymer ?
#
loop_
_entity_poly.entity_id
_entity_poly.type
_entity_poly.pdbx_seq_one_letter_code
_entity_poly.pdbx_strand_id
1 'polypeptide(L)'
;MEAIAEYLHDHVSLHFTLGLVELPVYEMPNGIGRLVVPRVLAHTKLVTRNVVALPDGLSLAIEDSQEAAIDAEVDLDRAALMQERLDFWSHFLQQLRLTDPEQQIPKASRKGWLGFMLPAPNGSSWLTVYRDLYKGEVGILLSSNRNTAGEYAMETIAENWAEVRGALGGNAKLTEKDGRPRIIEEHRFAPLSDPQVQAEAFAWLTDRLNAFVNVLRPLVRSAAADYEPKRD
;
A
#
# COMPACT_ATOMS: atom_id res chain seq x y z
N MET A 1 3.64 8.35 35.60
CA MET A 1 2.71 8.81 34.54
C MET A 1 3.13 10.17 33.98
N GLU A 2 3.74 11.05 34.80
CA GLU A 2 4.28 12.36 34.35
C GLU A 2 5.38 12.25 33.27
N ALA A 3 6.25 11.24 33.34
CA ALA A 3 7.34 11.07 32.37
C ALA A 3 6.89 10.89 30.90
N ILE A 4 5.71 10.33 30.64
CA ILE A 4 5.18 10.18 29.26
C ILE A 4 4.62 11.52 28.78
N ALA A 5 3.99 12.29 29.66
CA ALA A 5 3.47 13.61 29.32
C ALA A 5 4.61 14.61 29.03
N GLU A 6 5.67 14.61 29.84
CA GLU A 6 6.87 15.42 29.59
C GLU A 6 7.58 15.03 28.29
N TYR A 7 7.76 13.72 28.03
CA TYR A 7 8.40 13.27 26.79
C TYR A 7 7.63 13.67 25.52
N LEU A 8 6.29 13.64 25.56
CA LEU A 8 5.44 14.12 24.47
C LEU A 8 5.51 15.64 24.30
N HIS A 9 5.72 16.38 25.39
CA HIS A 9 5.83 17.84 25.37
C HIS A 9 7.19 18.31 24.84
N ASP A 10 8.27 17.61 25.15
CA ASP A 10 9.62 17.96 24.68
C ASP A 10 9.84 17.61 23.19
N HIS A 11 8.98 16.78 22.60
CA HIS A 11 9.11 16.28 21.23
C HIS A 11 7.86 16.52 20.36
N VAL A 12 7.29 17.73 20.41
CA VAL A 12 6.08 18.14 19.66
C VAL A 12 6.19 17.94 18.14
N SER A 13 7.40 17.81 17.59
CA SER A 13 7.64 17.56 16.15
C SER A 13 7.51 16.08 15.74
N LEU A 14 7.42 15.14 16.68
CA LEU A 14 7.28 13.72 16.38
C LEU A 14 5.81 13.33 16.23
N HIS A 15 5.51 12.57 15.16
CA HIS A 15 4.21 11.97 14.96
C HIS A 15 4.07 10.70 15.80
N PHE A 16 3.42 10.82 16.97
CA PHE A 16 3.15 9.67 17.84
C PHE A 16 1.82 9.00 17.48
N THR A 17 1.82 7.67 17.43
CA THR A 17 0.60 6.86 17.42
C THR A 17 0.56 6.05 18.71
N LEU A 18 -0.50 6.22 19.50
CA LEU A 18 -0.68 5.50 20.75
C LEU A 18 -1.72 4.39 20.57
N GLY A 19 -1.49 3.25 21.20
CA GLY A 19 -2.41 2.11 21.20
C GLY A 19 -2.61 1.58 22.62
N LEU A 20 -3.86 1.30 22.99
CA LEU A 20 -4.21 0.62 24.23
C LEU A 20 -4.23 -0.89 23.99
N VAL A 21 -3.36 -1.62 24.68
CA VAL A 21 -3.24 -3.07 24.58
C VAL A 21 -3.74 -3.71 25.88
N GLU A 22 -4.55 -4.74 25.75
CA GLU A 22 -4.93 -5.63 26.83
C GLU A 22 -4.16 -6.95 26.70
N LEU A 23 -3.68 -7.47 27.83
CA LEU A 23 -2.93 -8.72 27.91
C LEU A 23 -3.63 -9.67 28.90
N PRO A 24 -4.74 -10.32 28.51
CA PRO A 24 -5.32 -11.39 29.30
C PRO A 24 -4.31 -12.52 29.51
N VAL A 25 -4.16 -12.94 30.77
CA VAL A 25 -3.30 -14.05 31.17
C VAL A 25 -4.18 -15.16 31.72
N TYR A 26 -4.11 -16.33 31.07
CA TYR A 26 -4.85 -17.52 31.46
C TYR A 26 -3.88 -18.55 32.07
N GLU A 27 -4.27 -19.14 33.18
CA GLU A 27 -3.55 -20.29 33.74
C GLU A 27 -3.98 -21.57 33.01
N MET A 28 -3.01 -22.32 32.51
CA MET A 28 -3.30 -23.57 31.81
C MET A 28 -3.56 -24.69 32.83
N PRO A 29 -4.45 -25.65 32.51
CA PRO A 29 -4.63 -26.83 33.33
C PRO A 29 -3.30 -27.54 33.61
N ASN A 30 -3.14 -28.07 34.82
CA ASN A 30 -1.96 -28.79 35.31
C ASN A 30 -0.72 -27.92 35.61
N GLY A 31 -0.82 -26.59 35.61
CA GLY A 31 0.28 -25.70 36.01
C GLY A 31 1.47 -25.67 35.03
N ILE A 32 1.27 -26.20 33.81
CA ILE A 32 2.32 -26.37 32.78
C ILE A 32 2.73 -25.02 32.15
N GLY A 33 1.96 -23.95 32.37
CA GLY A 33 2.34 -22.61 31.93
C GLY A 33 1.20 -21.59 32.00
N ARG A 34 1.50 -20.38 31.52
CA ARG A 34 0.55 -19.29 31.36
C ARG A 34 0.38 -18.95 29.89
N LEU A 35 -0.86 -18.81 29.44
CA LEU A 35 -1.19 -18.36 28.10
C LEU A 35 -1.50 -16.86 28.15
N VAL A 36 -0.74 -16.06 27.38
CA VAL A 36 -0.99 -14.62 27.22
C VAL A 36 -1.52 -14.38 25.82
N VAL A 37 -2.66 -13.69 25.69
CA VAL A 37 -3.28 -13.39 24.38
C VAL A 37 -3.42 -11.88 24.18
N PRO A 38 -2.36 -11.18 23.71
CA PRO A 38 -2.41 -9.74 23.49
C PRO A 38 -3.50 -9.33 22.50
N ARG A 39 -4.24 -8.26 22.81
CA ARG A 39 -5.16 -7.63 21.86
C ARG A 39 -5.17 -6.11 21.99
N VAL A 40 -5.38 -5.41 20.88
CA VAL A 40 -5.45 -3.93 20.83
C VAL A 40 -6.90 -3.49 20.96
N LEU A 41 -7.23 -2.70 21.98
CA LEU A 41 -8.59 -2.23 22.25
C LEU A 41 -8.90 -0.89 21.57
N ALA A 42 -7.91 -0.01 21.50
CA ALA A 42 -8.05 1.32 20.90
C ALA A 42 -6.71 1.78 20.33
N HIS A 43 -6.74 2.59 19.29
CA HIS A 43 -5.56 3.28 18.78
C HIS A 43 -5.92 4.70 18.33
N THR A 44 -4.98 5.63 18.45
CA THR A 44 -5.16 7.01 18.01
C THR A 44 -5.19 7.08 16.49
N LYS A 45 -6.16 7.82 15.94
CA LYS A 45 -6.25 8.12 14.51
C LYS A 45 -5.70 9.53 14.26
N LEU A 46 -4.71 9.65 13.38
CA LEU A 46 -4.17 10.95 12.97
C LEU A 46 -5.20 11.71 12.13
N VAL A 47 -5.50 12.96 12.51
CA VAL A 47 -6.35 13.88 11.74
C VAL A 47 -5.50 15.08 11.34
N THR A 48 -5.14 15.18 10.07
CA THR A 48 -4.37 16.31 9.55
C THR A 48 -5.28 17.51 9.31
N ARG A 49 -5.02 18.63 9.99
CA ARG A 49 -5.73 19.91 9.79
C ARG A 49 -4.80 20.89 9.06
N ASN A 50 -5.13 21.21 7.81
CA ASN A 50 -4.45 22.28 7.08
C ASN A 50 -5.06 23.62 7.48
N VAL A 51 -4.24 24.56 7.96
CA VAL A 51 -4.65 25.93 8.27
C VAL A 51 -3.85 26.85 7.36
N VAL A 52 -4.54 27.58 6.47
CA VAL A 52 -3.94 28.59 5.61
C VAL A 52 -4.18 29.93 6.26
N ALA A 53 -3.13 30.60 6.72
CA ALA A 53 -3.19 31.97 7.22
C ALA A 53 -2.80 32.91 6.08
N LEU A 54 -3.72 33.80 5.70
CA LEU A 54 -3.42 34.89 4.76
C LEU A 54 -2.87 36.09 5.54
N PRO A 55 -1.77 36.72 5.09
CA PRO A 55 -1.29 37.98 5.67
C PRO A 55 -2.28 39.13 5.45
N ASP A 56 -2.32 40.08 6.39
CA ASP A 56 -3.15 41.28 6.28
C ASP A 56 -2.79 42.06 5.00
N GLY A 57 -3.76 42.20 4.10
CA GLY A 57 -3.60 42.85 2.79
C GLY A 57 -3.68 41.92 1.57
N LEU A 58 -3.71 40.60 1.75
CA LEU A 58 -4.08 39.66 0.68
C LEU A 58 -5.54 39.24 0.84
N SER A 59 -6.42 39.77 0.00
CA SER A 59 -7.72 39.17 -0.28
C SER A 59 -7.55 38.07 -1.34
N LEU A 60 -8.28 36.96 -1.21
CA LEU A 60 -8.57 36.11 -2.36
C LEU A 60 -9.33 36.96 -3.36
N ALA A 61 -8.62 37.47 -4.36
CA ALA A 61 -9.23 38.13 -5.51
C ALA A 61 -9.97 37.05 -6.30
N ILE A 62 -11.28 36.94 -6.10
CA ILE A 62 -12.16 36.32 -7.08
C ILE A 62 -12.34 37.38 -8.17
N GLU A 63 -11.37 37.44 -9.09
CA GLU A 63 -11.47 38.22 -10.31
C GLU A 63 -12.18 37.39 -11.39
N ASP A 64 -13.38 37.84 -11.74
CA ASP A 64 -14.12 37.66 -12.99
C ASP A 64 -14.23 36.26 -13.64
N SER A 65 -15.22 35.51 -13.15
CA SER A 65 -16.33 34.82 -13.85
C SER A 65 -16.11 33.96 -15.13
N GLN A 66 -14.91 33.80 -15.68
CA GLN A 66 -14.61 32.79 -16.71
C GLN A 66 -13.56 31.77 -16.26
N GLU A 67 -12.55 32.18 -15.48
CA GLU A 67 -11.57 31.26 -14.91
C GLU A 67 -12.15 30.42 -13.76
N ALA A 68 -13.08 30.98 -12.98
CA ALA A 68 -13.77 30.24 -11.90
C ALA A 68 -14.65 29.08 -12.42
N ALA A 69 -15.17 29.18 -13.65
CA ALA A 69 -15.92 28.09 -14.28
C ALA A 69 -14.99 26.97 -14.73
N ILE A 70 -13.82 27.31 -15.30
CA ILE A 70 -12.81 26.35 -15.73
C ILE A 70 -12.16 25.65 -14.53
N ASP A 71 -11.79 26.40 -13.47
CA ASP A 71 -11.23 25.81 -12.25
C ASP A 71 -12.26 24.94 -11.51
N ALA A 72 -13.53 25.36 -11.45
CA ALA A 72 -14.59 24.54 -10.87
C ALA A 72 -14.87 23.28 -11.71
N GLU A 73 -14.85 23.37 -13.05
CA GLU A 73 -15.02 22.23 -13.95
C GLU A 73 -13.85 21.24 -13.84
N VAL A 74 -12.61 21.74 -13.78
CA VAL A 74 -11.41 20.92 -13.54
C VAL A 74 -11.44 20.25 -12.16
N ASP A 75 -11.91 20.94 -11.12
CA ASP A 75 -12.05 20.35 -9.79
C ASP A 75 -13.17 19.30 -9.73
N LEU A 76 -14.29 19.50 -10.45
CA LEU A 76 -15.37 18.53 -10.57
C LEU A 76 -14.93 17.27 -11.33
N ASP A 77 -14.23 17.42 -12.44
CA ASP A 77 -13.67 16.29 -13.22
C ASP A 77 -12.66 15.49 -12.39
N ARG A 78 -11.82 16.19 -11.63
CA ARG A 78 -10.86 15.55 -10.73
C ARG A 78 -11.57 14.81 -9.60
N ALA A 79 -12.63 15.38 -9.02
CA ALA A 79 -13.42 14.74 -7.99
C ALA A 79 -14.16 13.50 -8.52
N ALA A 80 -14.77 13.59 -9.70
CA ALA A 80 -15.44 12.48 -10.37
C ALA A 80 -14.46 11.33 -10.65
N LEU A 81 -13.26 11.63 -11.15
CA LEU A 81 -12.22 10.64 -11.38
C LEU A 81 -11.72 9.97 -10.09
N MET A 82 -11.60 10.73 -8.99
CA MET A 82 -11.24 10.17 -7.69
C MET A 82 -12.33 9.24 -7.15
N GLN A 83 -13.60 9.58 -7.38
CA GLN A 83 -14.73 8.76 -6.97
C GLN A 83 -14.82 7.48 -7.81
N GLU A 84 -14.64 7.56 -9.14
CA GLU A 84 -14.60 6.39 -10.02
C GLU A 84 -13.52 5.39 -9.60
N ARG A 85 -12.32 5.89 -9.27
CA ARG A 85 -11.23 5.04 -8.77
C ARG A 85 -11.57 4.39 -7.44
N LEU A 86 -12.18 5.15 -6.54
CA LEU A 86 -12.61 4.64 -5.23
C LEU A 86 -13.64 3.53 -5.41
N ASP A 87 -14.61 3.70 -6.30
CA ASP A 87 -15.66 2.73 -6.59
C ASP A 87 -15.08 1.46 -7.24
N PHE A 88 -14.21 1.62 -8.24
CA PHE A 88 -13.50 0.51 -8.89
C PHE A 88 -12.73 -0.34 -7.87
N TRP A 89 -11.90 0.29 -7.03
CA TRP A 89 -11.13 -0.44 -6.03
C TRP A 89 -12.00 -1.00 -4.91
N SER A 90 -13.09 -0.34 -4.55
CA SER A 90 -14.06 -0.88 -3.58
C SER A 90 -14.71 -2.15 -4.13
N HIS A 91 -15.09 -2.17 -5.40
CA HIS A 91 -15.68 -3.34 -6.04
C HIS A 91 -14.69 -4.50 -6.14
N PHE A 92 -13.44 -4.21 -6.55
CA PHE A 92 -12.37 -5.22 -6.57
C PHE A 92 -12.15 -5.85 -5.19
N LEU A 93 -12.02 -5.03 -4.14
CA LEU A 93 -11.73 -5.49 -2.79
C LEU A 93 -12.88 -6.30 -2.16
N GLN A 94 -14.13 -6.07 -2.56
CA GLN A 94 -15.27 -6.89 -2.11
C GLN A 94 -15.18 -8.34 -2.60
N GLN A 95 -14.63 -8.53 -3.80
CA GLN A 95 -14.50 -9.84 -4.45
C GLN A 95 -13.15 -10.51 -4.18
N LEU A 96 -12.13 -9.72 -3.81
CA LEU A 96 -10.79 -10.22 -3.55
C LEU A 96 -10.80 -11.29 -2.46
N ARG A 97 -10.19 -12.44 -2.77
CA ARG A 97 -9.92 -13.51 -1.82
C ARG A 97 -8.44 -13.88 -1.91
N LEU A 98 -7.70 -13.53 -0.86
CA LEU A 98 -6.30 -13.88 -0.74
C LEU A 98 -6.14 -15.26 -0.09
N THR A 99 -5.21 -16.06 -0.59
CA THR A 99 -4.91 -17.39 -0.06
C THR A 99 -3.99 -17.34 1.15
N ASP A 100 -3.13 -16.32 1.26
CA ASP A 100 -2.34 -16.06 2.47
C ASP A 100 -3.18 -15.22 3.46
N PRO A 101 -3.60 -15.80 4.61
CA PRO A 101 -4.40 -15.09 5.60
C PRO A 101 -3.62 -14.00 6.35
N GLU A 102 -2.29 -14.03 6.33
CA GLU A 102 -1.45 -12.98 6.95
C GLU A 102 -1.32 -11.75 6.04
N GLN A 103 -1.72 -11.83 4.77
CA GLN A 103 -1.64 -10.70 3.86
C GLN A 103 -2.75 -9.69 4.17
N GLN A 104 -2.33 -8.51 4.65
CA GLN A 104 -3.25 -7.42 4.94
C GLN A 104 -3.84 -6.86 3.64
N ILE A 105 -5.17 -6.67 3.65
CA ILE A 105 -5.92 -6.05 2.55
C ILE A 105 -6.00 -4.53 2.80
N PRO A 106 -5.54 -3.68 1.88
CA PRO A 106 -5.61 -2.23 2.03
C PRO A 106 -7.05 -1.72 1.91
N LYS A 107 -7.27 -0.47 2.32
CA LYS A 107 -8.52 0.24 2.01
C LYS A 107 -8.55 0.64 0.54
N ALA A 108 -9.76 0.76 -0.01
CA ALA A 108 -9.97 1.32 -1.34
C ALA A 108 -9.33 2.71 -1.44
N SER A 109 -8.77 3.01 -2.62
CA SER A 109 -7.93 4.19 -2.86
C SER A 109 -8.58 5.11 -3.88
N ARG A 110 -8.41 6.43 -3.71
CA ARG A 110 -8.74 7.43 -4.74
C ARG A 110 -7.64 7.55 -5.81
N LYS A 111 -6.54 6.82 -5.64
CA LYS A 111 -5.42 6.74 -6.60
C LYS A 111 -5.69 5.62 -7.61
N GLY A 112 -4.95 5.62 -8.72
CA GLY A 112 -4.99 4.55 -9.72
C GLY A 112 -4.34 3.23 -9.28
N TRP A 113 -4.10 3.03 -7.97
CA TRP A 113 -3.41 1.86 -7.45
C TRP A 113 -3.72 1.59 -5.97
N LEU A 114 -3.48 0.33 -5.57
CA LEU A 114 -3.49 -0.21 -4.22
C LEU A 114 -2.11 -0.77 -3.86
N GLY A 115 -1.72 -0.60 -2.59
CA GLY A 115 -0.47 -1.13 -2.05
C GLY A 115 -0.74 -2.30 -1.11
N PHE A 116 -0.17 -3.47 -1.39
CA PHE A 116 -0.22 -4.64 -0.50
C PHE A 116 1.15 -4.82 0.16
N MET A 117 1.23 -4.55 1.47
CA MET A 117 2.50 -4.53 2.19
C MET A 117 3.16 -5.91 2.23
N LEU A 118 4.47 -5.94 2.02
CA LEU A 118 5.30 -7.12 2.18
C LEU A 118 6.19 -6.98 3.43
N PRO A 119 6.68 -8.08 4.01
CA PRO A 119 7.42 -8.09 5.28
C PRO A 119 8.85 -7.60 5.10
N ALA A 120 9.03 -6.30 4.88
CA ALA A 120 10.32 -5.61 4.94
C ALA A 120 10.27 -4.53 6.04
N PRO A 121 11.37 -4.30 6.78
CA PRO A 121 11.47 -3.25 7.78
C PRO A 121 10.95 -1.89 7.28
N ASN A 122 10.29 -1.15 8.18
CA ASN A 122 9.72 0.18 7.91
C ASN A 122 8.71 0.23 6.74
N GLY A 123 8.11 -0.91 6.38
CA GLY A 123 7.19 -0.97 5.23
C GLY A 123 7.89 -0.64 3.90
N SER A 124 9.18 -0.95 3.80
CA SER A 124 10.00 -0.56 2.65
C SER A 124 9.77 -1.40 1.38
N SER A 125 8.88 -2.40 1.42
CA SER A 125 8.47 -3.20 0.27
C SER A 125 6.96 -3.45 0.27
N TRP A 126 6.36 -3.43 -0.92
CA TRP A 126 4.95 -3.70 -1.16
C TRP A 126 4.70 -4.12 -2.61
N LEU A 127 3.56 -4.74 -2.89
CA LEU A 127 3.05 -4.92 -4.23
C LEU A 127 2.18 -3.71 -4.61
N THR A 128 2.47 -3.08 -5.74
CA THR A 128 1.59 -2.07 -6.33
C THR A 128 0.68 -2.76 -7.33
N VAL A 129 -0.61 -2.82 -7.01
CA VAL A 129 -1.68 -3.26 -7.91
C VAL A 129 -2.28 -2.02 -8.54
N TYR A 130 -2.25 -1.88 -9.85
CA TYR A 130 -2.64 -0.65 -10.53
C TYR A 130 -3.60 -0.88 -11.69
N ARG A 131 -4.27 0.20 -12.09
CA ARG A 131 -5.05 0.33 -13.32
C ARG A 131 -4.59 1.58 -14.05
N ASP A 132 -4.25 1.44 -15.33
CA ASP A 132 -3.98 2.54 -16.25
C ASP A 132 -5.16 2.67 -17.21
N LEU A 133 -5.91 3.76 -17.03
CA LEU A 133 -7.11 4.08 -17.81
C LEU A 133 -6.80 4.37 -19.28
N TYR A 134 -5.66 4.97 -19.57
CA TYR A 134 -5.30 5.40 -20.92
C TYR A 134 -4.91 4.21 -21.79
N LYS A 135 -4.23 3.23 -21.20
CA LYS A 135 -3.81 2.01 -21.90
C LYS A 135 -4.81 0.85 -21.79
N GLY A 136 -5.83 0.99 -20.95
CA GLY A 136 -6.78 -0.07 -20.66
C GLY A 136 -6.11 -1.29 -20.04
N GLU A 137 -5.11 -1.09 -19.17
CA GLU A 137 -4.36 -2.18 -18.56
C GLU A 137 -4.50 -2.19 -17.04
N VAL A 138 -4.41 -3.39 -16.48
CA VAL A 138 -4.22 -3.61 -15.05
C VAL A 138 -2.92 -4.38 -14.85
N GLY A 139 -2.29 -4.20 -13.70
CA GLY A 139 -1.03 -4.86 -13.44
C GLY A 139 -0.64 -4.88 -11.97
N ILE A 140 0.39 -5.67 -11.69
CA ILE A 140 0.97 -5.87 -10.37
C ILE A 140 2.48 -5.78 -10.52
N LEU A 141 3.13 -5.02 -9.65
CA LEU A 141 4.59 -4.92 -9.61
C LEU A 141 5.14 -4.91 -8.19
N LEU A 142 6.32 -5.50 -8.01
CA LEU A 142 7.06 -5.40 -6.75
C LEU A 142 7.66 -4.01 -6.64
N SER A 143 7.36 -3.33 -5.53
CA SER A 143 7.83 -1.98 -5.22
C SER A 143 8.69 -1.98 -3.97
N SER A 144 9.64 -1.05 -3.93
CA SER A 144 10.43 -0.77 -2.74
C SER A 144 10.99 0.64 -2.69
N ASN A 145 11.27 1.09 -1.46
CA ASN A 145 12.01 2.33 -1.21
C ASN A 145 13.50 2.13 -1.50
N ARG A 146 14.16 3.19 -1.99
CA ARG A 146 15.61 3.18 -2.24
C ARG A 146 16.40 3.14 -0.93
N ASN A 147 17.57 2.50 -0.98
CA ASN A 147 18.51 2.32 0.12
C ASN A 147 17.85 1.69 1.35
N THR A 148 17.03 0.66 1.12
CA THR A 148 16.32 -0.06 2.18
C THR A 148 16.41 -1.57 2.02
N ALA A 149 16.06 -2.30 3.08
CA ALA A 149 15.88 -3.75 3.04
C ALA A 149 14.92 -4.20 1.92
N GLY A 150 13.91 -3.40 1.57
CA GLY A 150 13.00 -3.70 0.47
C GLY A 150 13.66 -3.62 -0.91
N GLU A 151 14.61 -2.71 -1.10
CA GLU A 151 15.40 -2.64 -2.34
C GLU A 151 16.36 -3.82 -2.43
N TYR A 152 17.09 -4.10 -1.34
CA TYR A 152 17.96 -5.27 -1.26
C TYR A 152 17.20 -6.57 -1.55
N ALA A 153 16.00 -6.73 -0.98
CA ALA A 153 15.15 -7.88 -1.26
C ALA A 153 14.76 -7.96 -2.74
N MET A 154 14.39 -6.85 -3.36
CA MET A 154 14.04 -6.80 -4.79
C MET A 154 15.23 -7.16 -5.69
N GLU A 155 16.43 -6.70 -5.36
CA GLU A 155 17.67 -7.04 -6.06
C GLU A 155 17.98 -8.53 -5.93
N THR A 156 17.95 -9.08 -4.71
CA THR A 156 18.17 -10.50 -4.43
C THR A 156 17.19 -11.40 -5.18
N ILE A 157 15.92 -10.99 -5.26
CA ILE A 157 14.88 -11.72 -6.01
C ILE A 157 15.15 -11.63 -7.52
N ALA A 158 15.61 -10.48 -8.01
CA ALA A 158 15.94 -10.28 -9.43
C ALA A 158 17.18 -11.08 -9.86
N GLU A 159 18.18 -11.26 -8.99
CA GLU A 159 19.33 -12.12 -9.25
C GLU A 159 18.91 -13.59 -9.44
N ASN A 160 17.90 -14.05 -8.68
CA ASN A 160 17.35 -15.40 -8.77
C ASN A 160 16.12 -15.50 -9.69
N TRP A 161 15.99 -14.58 -10.67
CA TRP A 161 14.78 -14.42 -11.47
C TRP A 161 14.32 -15.68 -12.20
N ALA A 162 15.23 -16.54 -12.67
CA ALA A 162 14.86 -17.75 -13.41
C ALA A 162 13.96 -18.68 -12.58
N GLU A 163 14.27 -18.87 -11.29
CA GLU A 163 13.48 -19.68 -10.37
C GLU A 163 12.19 -18.95 -9.97
N VAL A 164 12.30 -17.67 -9.63
CA VAL A 164 11.15 -16.83 -9.21
C VAL A 164 10.11 -16.76 -10.32
N ARG A 165 10.52 -16.60 -11.58
CA ARG A 165 9.63 -16.58 -12.74
C ARG A 165 8.88 -17.90 -12.89
N GLY A 166 9.55 -19.03 -12.68
CA GLY A 166 8.92 -20.35 -12.69
C GLY A 166 7.84 -20.48 -11.63
N ALA A 167 8.12 -20.00 -10.42
CA ALA A 167 7.18 -20.03 -9.30
C ALA A 167 6.00 -19.05 -9.46
N LEU A 168 6.24 -17.84 -9.97
CA LEU A 168 5.18 -16.85 -10.24
C LEU A 168 4.23 -17.33 -11.35
N GLY A 169 4.75 -18.10 -12.32
CA GLY A 169 4.02 -18.47 -13.52
C GLY A 169 3.56 -17.24 -14.32
N GLY A 170 2.54 -17.42 -15.15
CA GLY A 170 1.96 -16.33 -15.96
C GLY A 170 2.98 -15.67 -16.88
N ASN A 171 2.83 -14.36 -17.07
CA ASN A 171 3.65 -13.55 -17.97
C ASN A 171 4.47 -12.50 -17.22
N ALA A 172 4.83 -12.77 -15.96
CA ALA A 172 5.68 -11.87 -15.18
C ALA A 172 7.04 -11.65 -15.88
N LYS A 173 7.51 -10.40 -15.84
CA LYS A 173 8.73 -9.94 -16.51
C LYS A 173 9.64 -9.25 -15.50
N LEU A 174 10.95 -9.48 -15.68
CA LEU A 174 11.99 -8.64 -15.11
C LEU A 174 12.42 -7.63 -16.18
N THR A 175 12.28 -6.36 -15.85
CA THR A 175 12.71 -5.21 -16.67
C THR A 175 13.64 -4.35 -15.84
N GLU A 176 14.33 -3.41 -16.46
CA GLU A 176 15.08 -2.38 -15.74
C GLU A 176 14.37 -1.03 -15.87
N LYS A 177 14.32 -0.28 -14.77
CA LYS A 177 13.84 1.10 -14.78
C LYS A 177 14.62 1.93 -13.77
N ASP A 178 15.14 3.08 -14.21
CA ASP A 178 15.92 4.01 -13.37
C ASP A 178 17.13 3.34 -12.68
N GLY A 179 17.79 2.40 -13.37
CA GLY A 179 18.91 1.62 -12.85
C GLY A 179 18.54 0.57 -11.82
N ARG A 180 17.25 0.21 -11.70
CA ARG A 180 16.74 -0.75 -10.72
C ARG A 180 16.00 -1.89 -11.41
N PRO A 181 16.07 -3.12 -10.87
CA PRO A 181 15.22 -4.20 -11.33
C PRO A 181 13.75 -3.87 -11.08
N ARG A 182 12.90 -4.24 -12.03
CA ARG A 182 11.44 -4.04 -11.99
C ARG A 182 10.77 -5.35 -12.37
N ILE A 183 10.20 -6.00 -11.35
CA ILE A 183 9.41 -7.22 -11.48
C ILE A 183 7.94 -6.82 -11.61
N ILE A 184 7.35 -7.12 -12.77
CA ILE A 184 6.00 -6.69 -13.11
C ILE A 184 5.26 -7.72 -13.95
N GLU A 185 3.94 -7.78 -13.77
CA GLU A 185 3.03 -8.36 -14.74
C GLU A 185 1.86 -7.42 -15.02
N GLU A 186 1.50 -7.30 -16.29
CA GLU A 186 0.46 -6.40 -16.76
C GLU A 186 -0.34 -7.07 -17.86
N HIS A 187 -1.65 -6.82 -17.90
CA HIS A 187 -2.55 -7.32 -18.93
C HIS A 187 -3.46 -6.19 -19.41
N ARG A 188 -3.49 -6.02 -20.73
CA ARG A 188 -4.41 -5.11 -21.42
C ARG A 188 -5.76 -5.79 -21.61
N PHE A 189 -6.83 -5.10 -21.26
CA PHE A 189 -8.21 -5.50 -21.45
C PHE A 189 -8.89 -4.56 -22.45
N ALA A 190 -10.09 -4.94 -22.90
CA ALA A 190 -11.02 -3.99 -23.50
C ALA A 190 -11.42 -2.91 -22.47
N PRO A 191 -12.18 -1.86 -22.84
CA PRO A 191 -12.53 -0.80 -21.91
C PRO A 191 -13.15 -1.33 -20.61
N LEU A 192 -12.49 -1.10 -19.48
CA LEU A 192 -12.88 -1.56 -18.13
C LEU A 192 -14.17 -0.91 -17.59
N SER A 193 -14.82 -0.05 -18.40
CA SER A 193 -16.17 0.45 -18.18
C SER A 193 -17.24 -0.61 -18.44
N ASP A 194 -16.93 -1.65 -19.23
CA ASP A 194 -17.81 -2.81 -19.40
C ASP A 194 -17.76 -3.70 -18.15
N PRO A 195 -18.89 -3.98 -17.48
CA PRO A 195 -18.95 -4.85 -16.31
C PRO A 195 -18.38 -6.26 -16.53
N GLN A 196 -18.54 -6.85 -17.72
CA GLN A 196 -18.01 -8.18 -18.01
C GLN A 196 -16.48 -8.16 -18.08
N VAL A 197 -15.93 -7.20 -18.83
CA VAL A 197 -14.48 -7.01 -18.96
C VAL A 197 -13.85 -6.66 -17.60
N GLN A 198 -14.56 -5.87 -16.79
CA GLN A 198 -14.14 -5.55 -15.43
C GLN A 198 -14.07 -6.80 -14.55
N ALA A 199 -15.07 -7.69 -14.62
CA ALA A 199 -15.06 -8.95 -13.87
C ALA A 199 -13.89 -9.86 -14.30
N GLU A 200 -13.60 -9.94 -15.60
CA GLU A 200 -12.43 -10.67 -16.13
C GLU A 200 -11.11 -10.07 -15.61
N ALA A 201 -10.99 -8.75 -15.61
CA ALA A 201 -9.82 -8.05 -15.06
C ALA A 201 -9.64 -8.28 -13.56
N PHE A 202 -10.74 -8.35 -12.80
CA PHE A 202 -10.70 -8.64 -11.36
C PHE A 202 -10.31 -10.08 -11.07
N ALA A 203 -10.81 -11.04 -11.85
CA ALA A 203 -10.42 -12.44 -11.75
C ALA A 203 -8.92 -12.59 -12.02
N TRP A 204 -8.43 -11.97 -13.10
CA TRP A 204 -7.01 -11.95 -13.43
C TRP A 204 -6.17 -11.30 -12.33
N LEU A 205 -6.55 -10.12 -11.84
CA LEU A 205 -5.84 -9.43 -10.75
C LEU A 205 -5.80 -10.27 -9.47
N THR A 206 -6.89 -10.97 -9.14
CA THR A 206 -6.98 -11.82 -7.95
C THR A 206 -6.03 -13.02 -8.07
N ASP A 207 -6.01 -13.69 -9.21
CA ASP A 207 -5.09 -14.80 -9.48
C ASP A 207 -3.63 -14.35 -9.39
N ARG A 208 -3.28 -13.27 -10.09
CA ARG A 208 -1.91 -12.76 -10.11
C ARG A 208 -1.48 -12.22 -8.76
N LEU A 209 -2.37 -11.54 -8.02
CA LEU A 209 -2.05 -11.05 -6.68
C LEU A 209 -1.77 -12.21 -5.72
N ASN A 210 -2.55 -13.30 -5.78
CA ASN A 210 -2.28 -14.50 -5.00
C ASN A 210 -0.92 -15.12 -5.35
N ALA A 211 -0.61 -15.26 -6.64
CA ALA A 211 0.69 -15.77 -7.08
C ALA A 211 1.85 -14.90 -6.56
N PHE A 212 1.75 -13.58 -6.72
CA PHE A 212 2.78 -12.64 -6.26
C PHE A 212 2.92 -12.64 -4.74
N VAL A 213 1.83 -12.65 -3.98
CA VAL A 213 1.87 -12.71 -2.52
C VAL A 213 2.51 -14.02 -2.06
N ASN A 214 2.03 -15.16 -2.54
CA ASN A 214 2.51 -16.48 -2.09
C ASN A 214 4.01 -16.70 -2.40
N VAL A 215 4.49 -16.18 -3.53
CA VAL A 215 5.89 -16.33 -3.94
C VAL A 215 6.78 -15.26 -3.33
N LEU A 216 6.42 -13.97 -3.44
CA LEU A 216 7.33 -12.88 -3.10
C LEU A 216 7.34 -12.56 -1.61
N ARG A 217 6.25 -12.79 -0.88
CA ARG A 217 6.19 -12.50 0.56
C ARG A 217 7.23 -13.26 1.38
N PRO A 218 7.41 -14.59 1.24
CA PRO A 218 8.46 -15.32 1.96
C PRO A 218 9.87 -14.92 1.48
N LEU A 219 10.06 -14.66 0.18
CA LEU A 219 11.35 -14.24 -0.36
C LEU A 219 11.78 -12.87 0.17
N VAL A 220 10.85 -11.91 0.19
CA VAL A 220 11.10 -10.58 0.77
C VAL A 220 11.39 -10.70 2.26
N ARG A 221 10.65 -11.54 3.00
CA ARG A 221 10.92 -11.78 4.43
C ARG A 221 12.34 -12.30 4.66
N SER A 222 12.76 -13.30 3.86
CA SER A 222 14.07 -13.91 3.97
C SER A 222 15.17 -12.89 3.65
N ALA A 223 15.11 -12.25 2.48
CA ALA A 223 16.13 -11.30 2.07
C ALA A 223 16.20 -10.07 2.99
N ALA A 224 15.05 -9.60 3.50
CA ALA A 224 15.04 -8.49 4.45
C ALA A 224 15.64 -8.85 5.82
N ALA A 225 15.66 -10.13 6.20
CA ALA A 225 16.34 -10.60 7.42
C ALA A 225 17.87 -10.60 7.27
N ASP A 226 18.36 -10.83 6.05
CA ASP A 226 19.80 -10.82 5.71
C ASP A 226 20.33 -9.40 5.45
N TYR A 227 19.46 -8.39 5.43
CA TYR A 227 19.85 -7.01 5.15
C TYR A 227 20.60 -6.39 6.33
N GLU A 228 21.87 -6.08 6.12
CA GLU A 228 22.65 -5.23 7.00
C GLU A 228 22.66 -3.79 6.47
N PRO A 229 22.13 -2.80 7.21
CA PRO A 229 22.20 -1.41 6.78
C PRO A 229 23.68 -0.98 6.74
N LYS A 230 24.09 -0.35 5.63
CA LYS A 230 25.40 0.31 5.56
C LYS A 230 25.49 1.31 6.72
N ARG A 231 26.43 1.07 7.63
CA ARG A 231 26.81 2.03 8.67
C ARG A 231 27.70 3.07 8.01
N ASP A 232 27.16 4.28 7.85
CA ASP A 232 27.95 5.47 7.52
C ASP A 232 28.84 5.88 8.70
#